data_AF-A0A957BWL3-F1
#
_entry.id   AF-A0A957BWL3-F1
#
_cell.length_a   1.000
_cell.length_b   1.000
_cell.length_c   1.000
_cell.angle_alpha   90.00
_cell.angle_beta   90.00
_cell.angle_gamma   90.00
#
_symmetry.space_group_name_H-M   'P 1'
#
loop_
_entity.id
_entity.type
_entity.pdbx_description
1 polymer ?
#
loop_
_entity_poly.entity_id
_entity_poly.type
_entity_poly.pdbx_seq_one_letter_code
_entity_poly.pdbx_strand_id
1 'polypeptide(L)'
;MIDINLIREQPDWVKAQIKKLNDETALSRVDVIFDIDQQRRALLVESETLQAARNKLNKNFGMLRGNRKIGDQDKLNIAAHAAAAVQNGDYETAAGLLTGDIPVSSNHALSDAMDELMNALKALGEKVEILNERIGALDFDLQENMLWLPNLPHESVPVADSEDANIAHPPQGERRTFDFEPKPHWDLGPALGIIDFERGVKMSGTRAYVLKGMGARLQRALISLFLDHARENGFTELYVPYMIREEMMVGAGQFPKFRENVYFDTEAELYFLPTAEVAITNLHRDEILD
;
A
#
# COMPACT_ATOMS: atom_id res chain seq x y z
N MET A 1 4.45 5.00 3.68
CA MET A 1 3.41 4.59 4.64
C MET A 1 4.05 4.41 6.01
N ILE A 2 3.31 4.60 7.09
CA ILE A 2 3.80 4.29 8.44
C ILE A 2 3.82 2.77 8.66
N ASP A 3 4.60 2.30 9.63
CA ASP A 3 4.64 0.87 9.97
C ASP A 3 3.29 0.44 10.59
N ILE A 4 2.71 -0.63 10.04
CA ILE A 4 1.47 -1.23 10.54
C ILE A 4 1.61 -1.72 11.99
N ASN A 5 2.81 -2.14 12.41
CA ASN A 5 3.04 -2.59 13.79
C ASN A 5 2.78 -1.47 14.80
N LEU A 6 3.11 -0.23 14.44
CA LEU A 6 2.86 0.93 15.30
C LEU A 6 1.35 1.15 15.53
N ILE A 7 0.54 0.92 14.50
CA ILE A 7 -0.93 0.99 14.60
C ILE A 7 -1.47 -0.16 15.45
N ARG A 8 -0.90 -1.37 15.32
CA ARG A 8 -1.31 -2.54 16.11
C ARG A 8 -1.02 -2.38 17.60
N GLU A 9 0.17 -1.86 17.92
CA GLU A 9 0.66 -1.77 19.29
C GLU A 9 0.16 -0.51 20.02
N GLN A 10 0.04 0.61 19.30
CA GLN A 10 -0.26 1.92 19.90
C GLN A 10 -1.29 2.73 19.08
N PRO A 11 -2.50 2.19 18.82
CA PRO A 11 -3.48 2.86 17.95
C PRO A 11 -3.91 4.23 18.48
N ASP A 12 -4.10 4.38 19.79
CA ASP A 12 -4.53 5.64 20.40
C ASP A 12 -3.43 6.72 20.32
N TRP A 13 -2.17 6.32 20.41
CA TRP A 13 -1.06 7.24 20.23
C TRP A 13 -0.95 7.70 18.77
N VAL A 14 -1.10 6.78 17.80
CA VAL A 14 -1.14 7.12 16.37
C VAL A 14 -2.27 8.10 16.09
N LYS A 15 -3.49 7.82 16.59
CA LYS A 15 -4.63 8.74 16.49
C LYS A 15 -4.32 10.12 17.07
N ALA A 16 -3.68 10.18 18.24
CA ALA A 16 -3.29 11.45 18.84
C ALA A 16 -2.28 12.24 17.97
N GLN A 17 -1.37 11.57 17.25
CA GLN A 17 -0.46 12.23 16.32
C GLN A 17 -1.17 12.69 15.04
N ILE A 18 -2.00 11.83 14.43
CA ILE A 18 -2.75 12.17 13.20
C ILE A 18 -3.71 13.34 13.46
N LYS A 19 -4.33 13.40 14.64
CA LYS A 19 -5.20 14.52 15.03
C LYS A 19 -4.50 15.88 14.95
N LYS A 20 -3.17 15.94 15.16
CA LYS A 20 -2.40 17.18 15.05
C LYS A 20 -2.34 17.74 13.62
N LEU A 21 -2.64 16.91 12.62
CA LEU A 21 -2.67 17.30 11.20
C LEU A 21 -4.01 17.89 10.77
N ASN A 22 -5.02 17.92 11.67
CA ASN A 22 -6.37 18.40 11.37
C ASN A 22 -7.02 17.72 10.15
N ASP A 23 -6.74 16.42 9.96
CA ASP A 23 -7.33 15.58 8.93
C ASP A 23 -8.23 14.50 9.56
N GLU A 24 -9.52 14.81 9.67
CA GLU A 24 -10.53 13.90 10.22
C GLU A 24 -10.69 12.62 9.38
N THR A 25 -10.44 12.71 8.07
CA THR A 25 -10.52 11.55 7.18
C THR A 25 -9.36 10.60 7.48
N ALA A 26 -8.14 11.12 7.61
CA ALA A 26 -7.00 10.32 8.04
C ALA A 26 -7.18 9.75 9.45
N LEU A 27 -7.75 10.52 10.38
CA LEU A 27 -7.98 10.09 11.75
C LEU A 27 -8.90 8.87 11.82
N SER A 28 -10.05 8.92 11.14
CA SER A 28 -11.01 7.81 11.09
C SER A 28 -10.46 6.55 10.40
N ARG A 29 -9.51 6.71 9.47
CA ARG A 29 -8.85 5.56 8.82
C ARG A 29 -8.01 4.73 9.77
N VAL A 30 -7.50 5.29 10.86
CA VAL A 30 -6.67 4.52 11.82
C VAL A 30 -7.47 3.36 12.41
N ASP A 31 -8.72 3.60 12.80
CA ASP A 31 -9.59 2.54 13.35
C ASP A 31 -9.98 1.52 12.26
N VAL A 32 -10.27 1.99 11.03
CA VAL A 32 -10.55 1.10 9.87
C VAL A 32 -9.37 0.17 9.58
N ILE A 33 -8.15 0.71 9.55
CA ILE A 33 -6.91 -0.06 9.32
C ILE A 33 -6.74 -1.10 10.43
N PHE A 34 -6.95 -0.72 11.68
CA PHE A 34 -6.83 -1.61 12.83
C PHE A 34 -7.81 -2.78 12.73
N ASP A 35 -9.08 -2.49 12.42
CA ASP A 35 -10.14 -3.52 12.30
C ASP A 35 -9.90 -4.47 11.13
N ILE A 36 -9.49 -3.95 9.97
CA ILE A 36 -9.14 -4.77 8.80
C ILE A 36 -7.96 -5.69 9.13
N ASP A 37 -6.90 -5.15 9.74
CA ASP A 37 -5.73 -5.94 10.13
C ASP A 37 -6.07 -7.05 11.13
N GLN A 38 -6.94 -6.76 12.11
CA GLN A 38 -7.40 -7.74 13.08
C GLN A 38 -8.16 -8.88 12.39
N GLN A 39 -9.12 -8.55 11.52
CA GLN A 39 -9.89 -9.55 10.76
C GLN A 39 -8.97 -10.39 9.87
N ARG A 40 -8.07 -9.73 9.13
CA ARG A 40 -7.11 -10.38 8.23
C ARG A 40 -6.26 -11.40 8.97
N ARG A 41 -5.68 -11.04 10.12
CA ARG A 41 -4.84 -11.95 10.91
C ARG A 41 -5.63 -13.13 11.47
N ALA A 42 -6.87 -12.92 11.90
CA ALA A 42 -7.72 -14.01 12.36
C ALA A 42 -8.01 -15.02 11.23
N LEU A 43 -8.37 -14.53 10.04
CA LEU A 43 -8.62 -15.39 8.87
C LEU A 43 -7.35 -16.10 8.38
N LEU A 44 -6.19 -15.46 8.45
CA LEU A 44 -4.91 -16.08 8.11
C LEU A 44 -4.63 -17.30 9.00
N VAL A 45 -4.76 -17.13 10.33
CA VAL A 45 -4.57 -18.24 11.28
C VAL A 45 -5.57 -19.37 11.03
N GLU A 46 -6.83 -19.03 10.75
CA GLU A 46 -7.86 -20.02 10.42
C GLU A 46 -7.51 -20.77 9.12
N SER A 47 -7.16 -20.04 8.06
CA SER A 47 -6.79 -20.62 6.76
C SER A 47 -5.59 -21.55 6.88
N GLU A 48 -4.52 -21.13 7.58
CA GLU A 48 -3.34 -21.95 7.81
C GLU A 48 -3.67 -23.22 8.61
N THR A 49 -4.51 -23.10 9.63
CA THR A 49 -4.96 -24.24 10.45
C THR A 49 -5.76 -25.24 9.61
N LEU A 50 -6.73 -24.77 8.82
CA LEU A 50 -7.53 -25.61 7.94
C LEU A 50 -6.70 -26.24 6.83
N GLN A 51 -5.75 -25.50 6.25
CA GLN A 51 -4.85 -26.01 5.21
C GLN A 51 -3.93 -27.10 5.77
N ALA A 52 -3.40 -26.92 6.99
CA ALA A 52 -2.62 -27.95 7.68
C ALA A 52 -3.46 -29.21 7.97
N ALA A 53 -4.68 -29.04 8.49
CA ALA A 53 -5.63 -30.12 8.72
C ALA A 53 -5.94 -30.88 7.42
N ARG A 54 -6.28 -30.17 6.34
CA ARG A 54 -6.55 -30.74 5.01
C ARG A 54 -5.38 -31.58 4.50
N ASN A 55 -4.16 -31.05 4.60
CA ASN A 55 -2.95 -31.76 4.16
C ASN A 55 -2.71 -33.04 4.99
N LYS A 56 -2.89 -32.97 6.31
CA LYS A 56 -2.78 -34.13 7.23
C LYS A 56 -3.81 -35.20 6.88
N LEU A 57 -5.08 -34.82 6.72
CA LEU A 57 -6.18 -35.73 6.43
C LEU A 57 -6.06 -36.37 5.03
N ASN A 58 -5.70 -35.60 4.00
CA ASN A 58 -5.47 -36.14 2.64
C ASN A 58 -4.35 -37.21 2.63
N LYS A 59 -3.26 -36.95 3.34
CA LYS A 59 -2.16 -37.90 3.49
C LYS A 59 -2.63 -39.18 4.18
N ASN A 60 -3.32 -39.05 5.31
CA ASN A 60 -3.81 -40.20 6.09
C ASN A 60 -4.87 -41.00 5.32
N PHE A 61 -5.78 -40.33 4.61
CA PHE A 61 -6.77 -40.98 3.75
C PHE A 61 -6.13 -41.77 2.61
N GLY A 62 -5.08 -41.22 1.98
CA GLY A 62 -4.28 -41.93 0.98
C GLY A 62 -3.62 -43.19 1.55
N MET A 63 -3.09 -43.12 2.78
CA MET A 63 -2.52 -44.26 3.48
C MET A 63 -3.58 -45.33 3.80
N LEU A 64 -4.78 -44.93 4.27
CA LEU A 64 -5.89 -45.84 4.55
C LEU A 64 -6.31 -46.61 3.29
N ARG A 65 -6.47 -45.93 2.15
CA ARG A 65 -6.81 -46.59 0.86
C ARG A 65 -5.74 -47.60 0.45
N GLY A 66 -4.46 -47.24 0.60
CA GLY A 66 -3.32 -48.09 0.24
C GLY A 66 -3.03 -49.25 1.20
N ASN A 67 -3.59 -49.23 2.42
CA ASN A 67 -3.28 -50.24 3.44
C ASN A 67 -3.97 -51.57 3.15
N ARG A 68 -3.18 -52.62 2.90
CA ARG A 68 -3.68 -53.99 2.60
C ARG A 68 -4.00 -54.82 3.84
N LYS A 69 -3.62 -54.36 5.04
CA LYS A 69 -3.85 -55.09 6.31
C LYS A 69 -5.23 -54.83 6.90
N ILE A 70 -5.88 -53.75 6.49
CA ILE A 70 -7.21 -53.35 6.97
C ILE A 70 -8.24 -53.88 5.96
N GLY A 71 -9.25 -54.59 6.44
CA GLY A 71 -10.34 -55.11 5.60
C GLY A 71 -11.18 -53.99 5.00
N ASP A 72 -11.81 -54.22 3.84
CA ASP A 72 -12.57 -53.17 3.14
C ASP A 72 -13.73 -52.62 3.98
N GLN A 73 -14.37 -53.47 4.78
CA GLN A 73 -15.43 -53.06 5.71
C GLN A 73 -14.91 -52.13 6.82
N ASP A 74 -13.73 -52.43 7.37
CA ASP A 74 -13.10 -51.60 8.40
C ASP A 74 -12.68 -50.24 7.84
N LYS A 75 -12.19 -50.21 6.59
CA LYS A 75 -11.88 -48.95 5.89
C LYS A 75 -13.13 -48.09 5.71
N LEU A 76 -14.26 -48.69 5.34
CA LEU A 76 -15.53 -47.98 5.19
C LEU A 76 -16.02 -47.42 6.54
N ASN A 77 -15.91 -48.20 7.62
CA ASN A 77 -16.24 -47.74 8.96
C ASN A 77 -15.35 -46.57 9.43
N ILE A 78 -14.04 -46.65 9.20
CA ILE A 78 -13.09 -45.57 9.50
C ILE A 78 -13.44 -44.33 8.68
N ALA A 79 -13.69 -44.48 7.38
CA ALA A 79 -14.02 -43.37 6.49
C ALA A 79 -15.31 -42.64 6.91
N ALA A 80 -16.34 -43.38 7.32
CA ALA A 80 -17.61 -42.82 7.80
C ALA A 80 -17.42 -41.93 9.05
N HIS A 81 -16.69 -42.44 10.06
CA HIS A 81 -16.45 -41.69 11.29
C HIS A 81 -15.53 -40.50 11.05
N ALA A 82 -14.51 -40.67 10.20
CA ALA A 82 -13.64 -39.56 9.80
C ALA A 82 -14.42 -38.49 9.03
N ALA A 83 -15.34 -38.87 8.13
CA ALA A 83 -16.19 -37.92 7.40
C ALA A 83 -17.06 -37.09 8.35
N ALA A 84 -17.72 -37.74 9.33
CA ALA A 84 -18.51 -37.07 10.35
C ALA A 84 -17.66 -36.13 11.22
N ALA A 85 -16.47 -36.57 11.63
CA ALA A 85 -15.54 -35.74 12.41
C ALA A 85 -15.09 -34.49 11.62
N VAL A 86 -14.75 -34.63 10.33
CA VAL A 86 -14.41 -33.50 9.45
C VAL A 86 -15.58 -32.54 9.27
N GLN A 87 -16.80 -33.04 9.09
CA GLN A 87 -18.00 -32.23 8.96
C GLN A 87 -18.32 -31.43 10.24
N ASN A 88 -18.01 -31.98 11.41
CA ASN A 88 -18.15 -31.32 12.71
C ASN A 88 -16.97 -30.39 13.05
N GLY A 89 -15.94 -30.30 12.19
CA GLY A 89 -14.75 -29.49 12.44
C GLY A 89 -13.73 -30.11 13.40
N ASP A 90 -13.91 -31.38 13.79
CA ASP A 90 -12.97 -32.10 14.65
C ASP A 90 -11.91 -32.83 13.82
N TYR A 91 -10.94 -32.06 13.34
CA TYR A 91 -9.89 -32.55 12.46
C TYR A 91 -8.87 -33.45 13.15
N GLU A 92 -8.68 -33.30 14.47
CA GLU A 92 -7.77 -34.16 15.24
C GLU A 92 -8.36 -35.55 15.42
N THR A 93 -9.66 -35.65 15.78
CA THR A 93 -10.34 -36.95 15.84
C THR A 93 -10.38 -37.61 14.47
N ALA A 94 -10.69 -36.85 13.41
CA ALA A 94 -10.64 -37.37 12.04
C ALA A 94 -9.25 -37.93 11.67
N ALA A 95 -8.18 -37.23 12.04
CA ALA A 95 -6.83 -37.68 11.78
C ALA A 95 -6.47 -38.96 12.55
N GLY A 96 -6.84 -39.04 13.84
CA GLY A 96 -6.61 -40.21 14.70
C GLY A 96 -7.40 -41.45 14.28
N LEU A 97 -8.61 -41.27 13.75
CA LEU A 97 -9.39 -42.36 13.15
C LEU A 97 -8.70 -42.92 11.90
N LEU A 98 -8.17 -42.04 11.03
CA LEU A 98 -7.51 -42.45 9.78
C LEU A 98 -6.15 -43.16 10.00
N THR A 99 -5.44 -42.84 11.09
CA THR A 99 -4.18 -43.52 11.47
C THR A 99 -4.41 -44.81 12.27
N GLY A 100 -5.62 -44.99 12.81
CA GLY A 100 -5.96 -46.12 13.69
C GLY A 100 -5.61 -45.90 15.17
N ASP A 101 -5.25 -44.67 15.54
CA ASP A 101 -4.98 -44.28 16.93
C ASP A 101 -6.28 -44.20 17.77
N ILE A 102 -7.41 -43.94 17.11
CA ILE A 102 -8.75 -43.90 17.71
C ILE A 102 -9.56 -45.09 17.20
N PRO A 103 -10.07 -45.97 18.09
CA PRO A 103 -10.89 -47.11 17.68
C PRO A 103 -12.28 -46.67 17.23
N VAL A 104 -12.83 -47.37 16.23
CA VAL A 104 -14.17 -47.10 15.68
C VAL A 104 -15.23 -47.84 16.51
N SER A 105 -16.26 -47.15 17.00
CA SER A 105 -17.21 -47.69 17.99
C SER A 105 -18.54 -48.22 17.44
N SER A 106 -18.78 -48.23 16.12
CA SER A 106 -20.00 -48.79 15.54
C SER A 106 -19.83 -49.26 14.09
N ASN A 107 -20.56 -50.32 13.72
CA ASN A 107 -20.74 -50.74 12.33
C ASN A 107 -21.82 -49.88 11.69
N HIS A 108 -21.43 -48.98 10.78
CA HIS A 108 -22.38 -48.33 9.89
C HIS A 108 -22.43 -49.08 8.56
N ALA A 109 -23.63 -49.27 8.01
CA ALA A 109 -23.82 -49.77 6.66
C ALA A 109 -23.67 -48.59 5.68
N LEU A 110 -22.51 -48.44 5.05
CA LEU A 110 -22.25 -47.29 4.19
C LEU A 110 -21.43 -47.71 2.97
N SER A 111 -22.10 -48.04 1.86
CA SER A 111 -21.42 -48.25 0.57
C SER A 111 -20.66 -47.00 0.11
N ASP A 112 -21.07 -45.82 0.59
CA ASP A 112 -20.65 -44.53 0.05
C ASP A 112 -19.70 -43.76 1.00
N ALA A 113 -19.28 -44.36 2.12
CA ALA A 113 -18.46 -43.69 3.15
C ALA A 113 -17.12 -43.14 2.63
N MET A 114 -16.52 -43.79 1.64
CA MET A 114 -15.29 -43.30 1.00
C MET A 114 -15.54 -42.02 0.20
N ASP A 115 -16.69 -41.95 -0.47
CA ASP A 115 -17.09 -40.79 -1.26
C ASP A 115 -17.53 -39.66 -0.33
N GLU A 116 -18.20 -39.96 0.78
CA GLU A 116 -18.54 -38.98 1.83
C GLU A 116 -17.29 -38.33 2.41
N LEU A 117 -16.27 -39.12 2.77
CA LEU A 117 -15.00 -38.58 3.25
C LEU A 117 -14.28 -37.76 2.16
N MET A 118 -14.26 -38.24 0.92
CA MET A 118 -13.67 -37.49 -0.19
C MET A 118 -14.39 -36.14 -0.40
N ASN A 119 -15.71 -36.12 -0.32
CA ASN A 119 -16.51 -34.90 -0.45
C ASN A 119 -16.28 -33.95 0.74
N ALA A 120 -16.15 -34.48 1.97
CA ALA A 120 -15.81 -33.67 3.14
C ALA A 120 -14.42 -33.02 3.01
N LEU A 121 -13.43 -33.75 2.49
CA LEU A 121 -12.08 -33.23 2.22
C LEU A 121 -12.06 -32.19 1.08
N LYS A 122 -12.90 -32.37 0.06
CA LYS A 122 -13.10 -31.36 -1.00
C LYS A 122 -13.73 -30.09 -0.44
N ALA A 123 -14.81 -30.21 0.34
CA ALA A 123 -15.46 -29.08 0.98
C ALA A 123 -14.52 -28.32 1.94
N LEU A 124 -13.61 -29.02 2.64
CA LEU A 124 -12.56 -28.38 3.43
C LEU A 124 -11.59 -27.58 2.55
N GLY A 125 -11.26 -28.08 1.35
CA GLY A 125 -10.48 -27.33 0.36
C GLY A 125 -11.19 -26.08 -0.12
N GLU A 126 -12.48 -26.18 -0.45
CA GLU A 126 -13.31 -25.04 -0.86
C GLU A 126 -13.38 -23.97 0.24
N LYS A 127 -13.49 -24.37 1.52
CA LYS A 127 -13.44 -23.42 2.65
C LYS A 127 -12.12 -22.66 2.71
N VAL A 128 -10.99 -23.33 2.50
CA VAL A 128 -9.67 -22.68 2.48
C VAL A 128 -9.58 -21.69 1.32
N GLU A 129 -10.09 -22.06 0.14
CA GLU A 129 -10.11 -21.17 -1.02
C GLU A 129 -10.94 -19.90 -0.74
N ILE A 130 -12.13 -20.03 -0.16
CA ILE A 130 -12.98 -18.90 0.24
C ILE A 130 -12.26 -17.99 1.26
N LEU A 131 -11.59 -18.57 2.26
CA LEU A 131 -10.83 -17.80 3.24
C LEU A 131 -9.69 -17.03 2.58
N ASN A 132 -8.96 -17.66 1.66
CA ASN A 132 -7.84 -17.02 0.95
C ASN A 132 -8.32 -15.88 0.04
N GLU A 133 -9.45 -16.03 -0.64
CA GLU A 133 -10.07 -14.93 -1.40
C GLU A 133 -10.42 -13.75 -0.47
N ARG A 134 -11.00 -14.04 0.70
CA ARG A 134 -11.34 -13.01 1.68
C ARG A 134 -10.11 -12.32 2.24
N ILE A 135 -9.04 -13.06 2.53
CA ILE A 135 -7.75 -12.52 2.97
C ILE A 135 -7.19 -11.58 1.89
N GLY A 136 -7.22 -12.00 0.61
CA GLY A 136 -6.75 -11.18 -0.50
C GLY A 136 -7.52 -9.86 -0.65
N ALA A 137 -8.84 -9.88 -0.44
CA ALA A 137 -9.65 -8.66 -0.42
C ALA A 137 -9.27 -7.73 0.75
N LEU A 138 -9.11 -8.29 1.96
CA LEU A 138 -8.68 -7.51 3.13
C LEU A 138 -7.26 -6.97 2.98
N ASP A 139 -6.35 -7.70 2.33
CA ASP A 139 -5.00 -7.23 2.00
C ASP A 139 -5.04 -5.99 1.10
N PHE A 140 -5.87 -6.03 0.06
CA PHE A 140 -6.08 -4.89 -0.82
C PHE A 140 -6.64 -3.69 -0.06
N ASP A 141 -7.73 -3.88 0.69
CA ASP A 141 -8.39 -2.81 1.45
C ASP A 141 -7.44 -2.21 2.51
N LEU A 142 -6.64 -3.06 3.18
CA LEU A 142 -5.64 -2.63 4.14
C LEU A 142 -4.60 -1.73 3.47
N GLN A 143 -4.03 -2.19 2.35
CA GLN A 143 -3.02 -1.42 1.61
C GLN A 143 -3.58 -0.09 1.11
N GLU A 144 -4.79 -0.08 0.56
CA GLU A 144 -5.44 1.14 0.08
C GLU A 144 -5.59 2.16 1.22
N ASN A 145 -6.10 1.74 2.37
CA ASN A 145 -6.27 2.62 3.52
C ASN A 145 -4.92 3.11 4.08
N MET A 146 -3.90 2.25 4.11
CA MET A 146 -2.55 2.61 4.56
C MET A 146 -1.90 3.66 3.65
N LEU A 147 -2.18 3.65 2.34
CA LEU A 147 -1.67 4.66 1.41
C LEU A 147 -2.28 6.06 1.63
N TRP A 148 -3.50 6.13 2.15
CA TRP A 148 -4.16 7.40 2.47
C TRP A 148 -3.76 7.98 3.82
N LEU A 149 -3.06 7.22 4.66
CA LEU A 149 -2.63 7.69 5.97
C LEU A 149 -1.35 8.54 5.83
N PRO A 150 -1.35 9.82 6.25
CA PRO A 150 -0.18 10.67 6.15
C PRO A 150 0.91 10.23 7.12
N ASN A 151 2.13 10.73 6.91
CA ASN A 151 3.20 10.53 7.87
C ASN A 151 2.93 11.27 9.19
N LEU A 152 3.51 10.79 10.28
CA LEU A 152 3.36 11.42 11.58
C LEU A 152 4.18 12.71 11.65
N PRO A 153 3.60 13.82 12.15
CA PRO A 153 4.37 15.04 12.33
C PRO A 153 5.44 14.83 13.40
N HIS A 154 6.63 15.41 13.18
CA HIS A 154 7.68 15.44 14.20
C HIS A 154 7.20 16.22 15.44
N GLU A 155 7.68 15.87 16.63
CA GLU A 155 7.25 16.49 17.89
C GLU A 155 7.50 18.01 17.96
N SER A 156 8.44 18.52 17.16
CA SER A 156 8.75 19.94 17.05
C SER A 156 7.79 20.71 16.15
N VAL A 157 6.89 20.03 15.43
CA VAL A 157 5.95 20.68 14.51
C VAL A 157 4.84 21.34 15.33
N PRO A 158 4.59 22.65 15.16
CA PRO A 158 3.51 23.33 15.86
C PRO A 158 2.15 22.78 15.42
N VAL A 159 1.25 22.58 16.38
CA VAL A 159 -0.13 22.17 16.11
C VAL A 159 -0.95 23.44 15.88
N ALA A 160 -1.54 23.56 14.69
CA ALA A 160 -2.32 24.73 14.32
C ALA A 160 -3.33 24.43 13.21
N ASP A 161 -4.36 25.27 13.13
CA ASP A 161 -5.46 25.14 12.17
C ASP A 161 -5.19 25.81 10.81
N SER A 162 -4.20 26.70 10.75
CA SER A 162 -3.82 27.42 9.54
C SER A 162 -2.33 27.76 9.49
N GLU A 163 -1.89 28.19 8.30
CA GLU A 163 -0.54 28.70 8.05
C GLU A 163 -0.20 29.99 8.83
N ASP A 164 -1.17 30.66 9.45
CA ASP A 164 -0.95 31.87 10.23
C ASP A 164 -0.13 31.61 11.50
N ALA A 165 -0.12 30.36 11.98
CA ALA A 165 0.66 29.94 13.14
C ALA A 165 2.08 29.47 12.76
N ASN A 166 2.49 29.59 11.49
CA ASN A 166 3.83 29.24 11.06
C ASN A 166 4.88 30.06 11.82
N ILE A 167 5.91 29.36 12.32
CA ILE A 167 7.01 30.00 13.03
C ILE A 167 7.97 30.59 12.00
N ALA A 168 7.89 31.90 11.79
CA ALA A 168 8.77 32.60 10.86
C ALA A 168 10.18 32.77 11.45
N HIS A 169 11.20 32.40 10.69
CA HIS A 169 12.58 32.75 11.01
C HIS A 169 12.91 34.17 10.56
N PRO A 170 13.88 34.85 11.22
CA PRO A 170 14.30 36.19 10.80
C PRO A 170 14.73 36.21 9.32
N PRO A 171 14.29 37.20 8.54
CA PRO A 171 14.70 37.31 7.15
C PRO A 171 16.22 37.56 7.09
N GLN A 172 16.88 36.91 6.13
CA GLN A 172 18.28 37.22 5.82
C GLN A 172 18.36 38.44 4.89
N GLY A 173 19.26 39.36 5.23
CA GLY A 173 19.45 40.61 4.49
C GLY A 173 18.39 41.68 4.80
N GLU A 174 18.49 42.81 4.10
CA GLU A 174 17.58 43.94 4.27
C GLU A 174 16.50 43.94 3.19
N ARG A 175 15.24 44.21 3.58
CA ARG A 175 14.18 44.42 2.60
C ARG A 175 14.47 45.69 1.81
N ARG A 176 14.56 45.56 0.48
CA ARG A 176 14.85 46.69 -0.39
C ARG A 176 13.76 47.76 -0.30
N THR A 177 14.17 49.00 -0.05
CA THR A 177 13.31 50.18 -0.16
C THR A 177 13.38 50.75 -1.57
N PHE A 178 12.24 51.20 -2.09
CA PHE A 178 12.14 51.87 -3.38
C PHE A 178 11.66 53.30 -3.17
N ASP A 179 12.19 54.22 -3.96
CA ASP A 179 11.75 55.61 -4.10
C ASP A 179 10.62 55.77 -5.12
N PHE A 180 10.11 54.64 -5.63
CA PHE A 180 8.97 54.52 -6.54
C PHE A 180 8.09 53.34 -6.14
N GLU A 181 6.85 53.30 -6.65
CA GLU A 181 5.93 52.18 -6.44
C GLU A 181 6.43 50.94 -7.22
N PRO A 182 6.87 49.85 -6.55
CA PRO A 182 7.39 48.69 -7.24
C PRO A 182 6.30 48.00 -8.05
N LYS A 183 6.57 47.74 -9.33
CA LYS A 183 5.67 46.97 -10.18
C LYS A 183 5.77 45.48 -9.86
N PRO A 184 4.66 44.74 -9.89
CA PRO A 184 4.72 43.31 -9.75
C PRO A 184 5.35 42.65 -10.98
N HIS A 185 5.87 41.44 -10.80
CA HIS A 185 6.63 40.74 -11.85
C HIS A 185 5.78 40.46 -13.11
N TRP A 186 4.47 40.27 -12.97
CA TRP A 186 3.56 40.02 -14.09
C TRP A 186 3.31 41.26 -14.97
N ASP A 187 3.52 42.48 -14.44
CA ASP A 187 3.49 43.71 -15.24
C ASP A 187 4.88 44.06 -15.80
N LEU A 188 5.92 43.82 -15.00
CA LEU A 188 7.31 44.13 -15.36
C LEU A 188 7.83 43.24 -16.50
N GLY A 189 7.55 41.93 -16.45
CA GLY A 189 8.00 40.97 -17.45
C GLY A 189 7.56 41.32 -18.89
N PRO A 190 6.26 41.59 -19.12
CA PRO A 190 5.76 42.06 -20.41
C PRO A 190 6.29 43.45 -20.79
N ALA A 191 6.37 44.40 -19.85
CA ALA A 191 6.90 45.73 -20.11
C ALA A 191 8.37 45.71 -20.59
N LEU A 192 9.16 44.76 -20.10
CA LEU A 192 10.53 44.51 -20.54
C LEU A 192 10.62 43.63 -21.80
N GLY A 193 9.49 43.10 -22.30
CA GLY A 193 9.45 42.20 -23.44
C GLY A 193 10.04 40.80 -23.19
N ILE A 194 10.23 40.41 -21.92
CA ILE A 194 10.88 39.15 -21.54
C ILE A 194 9.90 38.04 -21.14
N ILE A 195 8.64 38.38 -20.84
CA ILE A 195 7.54 37.43 -20.61
C ILE A 195 6.40 37.76 -21.58
N ASP A 196 5.81 36.72 -22.18
CA ASP A 196 4.67 36.83 -23.10
C ASP A 196 3.57 35.84 -22.69
N PHE A 197 2.61 36.34 -21.92
CA PHE A 197 1.48 35.56 -21.43
C PHE A 197 0.47 35.28 -22.54
N GLU A 198 0.20 36.25 -23.42
CA GLU A 198 -0.78 36.10 -24.50
C GLU A 198 -0.41 34.93 -25.43
N ARG A 199 0.86 34.89 -25.87
CA ARG A 199 1.33 33.78 -26.71
C ARG A 199 1.40 32.46 -25.94
N GLY A 200 1.72 32.48 -24.65
CA GLY A 200 1.69 31.29 -23.80
C GLY A 200 0.30 30.68 -23.73
N VAL A 201 -0.71 31.50 -23.37
CA VAL A 201 -2.11 31.08 -23.29
C VAL A 201 -2.64 30.60 -24.64
N LYS A 202 -2.27 31.28 -25.73
CA LYS A 202 -2.61 30.84 -27.08
C LYS A 202 -2.10 29.42 -27.40
N MET A 203 -0.94 29.03 -26.86
CA MET A 203 -0.31 27.74 -27.15
C MET A 203 -0.78 26.61 -26.24
N SER A 204 -0.97 26.90 -24.94
CA SER A 204 -1.13 25.84 -23.92
C SER A 204 -2.20 26.13 -22.87
N GLY A 205 -2.99 27.20 -23.03
CA GLY A 205 -4.07 27.57 -22.12
C GLY A 205 -3.62 28.37 -20.89
N THR A 206 -4.55 28.57 -19.94
CA THR A 206 -4.34 29.39 -18.74
C THR A 206 -3.11 28.93 -17.95
N ARG A 207 -2.36 29.88 -17.39
CA ARG A 207 -1.08 29.70 -16.65
C ARG A 207 0.15 29.42 -17.51
N ALA A 208 0.02 29.27 -18.84
CA ALA A 208 1.17 29.17 -19.73
C ALA A 208 1.78 30.55 -20.07
N TYR A 209 3.08 30.58 -20.34
CA TYR A 209 3.84 31.79 -20.70
C TYR A 209 5.03 31.45 -21.61
N VAL A 210 5.50 32.43 -22.37
CA VAL A 210 6.76 32.33 -23.13
C VAL A 210 7.79 33.28 -22.53
N LEU A 211 8.97 32.76 -22.19
CA LEU A 211 10.13 33.61 -21.87
C LEU A 211 10.91 33.96 -23.14
N LYS A 212 11.31 35.22 -23.29
CA LYS A 212 12.00 35.75 -24.47
C LYS A 212 13.29 36.47 -24.10
N GLY A 213 14.27 36.44 -25.00
CA GLY A 213 15.53 37.19 -24.87
C GLY A 213 16.18 36.99 -23.50
N MET A 214 16.30 38.08 -22.74
CA MET A 214 16.90 38.07 -21.41
C MET A 214 16.13 37.24 -20.37
N GLY A 215 14.80 37.10 -20.47
CA GLY A 215 14.02 36.23 -19.58
C GLY A 215 14.41 34.77 -19.73
N ALA A 216 14.50 34.28 -20.97
CA ALA A 216 14.93 32.91 -21.25
C ALA A 216 16.40 32.67 -20.86
N ARG A 217 17.27 33.68 -21.04
CA ARG A 217 18.67 33.60 -20.60
C ARG A 217 18.78 33.55 -19.07
N LEU A 218 18.00 34.38 -18.37
CA LEU A 218 17.98 34.42 -16.91
C LEU A 218 17.53 33.08 -16.32
N GLN A 219 16.49 32.45 -16.87
CA GLN A 219 16.04 31.12 -16.43
C GLN A 219 17.20 30.10 -16.50
N ARG A 220 17.89 30.01 -17.64
CA ARG A 220 19.03 29.08 -17.77
C ARG A 220 20.19 29.42 -16.83
N ALA A 221 20.49 30.71 -16.66
CA ALA A 221 21.54 31.14 -15.75
C ALA A 221 21.24 30.77 -14.29
N LEU A 222 19.97 30.89 -13.86
CA LEU A 222 19.56 30.46 -12.53
C LEU A 222 19.67 28.94 -12.36
N ILE A 223 19.24 28.16 -13.35
CA ILE A 223 19.39 26.70 -13.34
C ILE A 223 20.86 26.32 -13.18
N SER A 224 21.75 26.84 -14.03
CA SER A 224 23.19 26.54 -13.94
C SER A 224 23.79 26.99 -12.61
N LEU A 225 23.45 28.19 -12.12
CA LEU A 225 23.94 28.71 -10.85
C LEU A 225 23.61 27.76 -9.68
N PHE A 226 22.36 27.28 -9.59
CA PHE A 226 21.94 26.39 -8.50
C PHE A 226 22.52 24.98 -8.63
N LEU A 227 22.69 24.46 -9.86
CA LEU A 227 23.35 23.18 -10.08
C LEU A 227 24.83 23.23 -9.68
N ASP A 228 25.55 24.27 -10.08
CA ASP A 228 26.95 24.46 -9.69
C ASP A 228 27.08 24.65 -8.18
N HIS A 229 26.20 25.45 -7.56
CA HIS A 229 26.18 25.61 -6.11
C HIS A 229 25.93 24.29 -5.37
N ALA A 230 24.99 23.46 -5.83
CA ALA A 230 24.74 22.15 -5.24
C ALA A 230 25.97 21.23 -5.38
N ARG A 231 26.61 21.22 -6.55
CA ARG A 231 27.85 20.44 -6.80
C ARG A 231 29.00 20.87 -5.89
N GLU A 232 29.19 22.18 -5.72
CA GLU A 232 30.19 22.74 -4.80
C GLU A 232 29.94 22.33 -3.33
N ASN A 233 28.68 22.05 -2.97
CA ASN A 233 28.29 21.55 -1.65
C ASN A 233 28.23 20.01 -1.55
N GLY A 234 28.80 19.30 -2.54
CA GLY A 234 28.96 17.84 -2.48
C GLY A 234 27.77 17.03 -2.98
N PHE A 235 26.76 17.66 -3.59
CA PHE A 235 25.67 16.93 -4.22
C PHE A 235 26.10 16.38 -5.59
N THR A 236 25.68 15.16 -5.90
CA THR A 236 25.81 14.59 -7.24
C THR A 236 24.67 15.10 -8.11
N GLU A 237 24.99 15.74 -9.23
CA GLU A 237 24.00 16.16 -10.21
C GLU A 237 23.39 14.95 -10.93
N LEU A 238 22.05 14.91 -11.00
CA LEU A 238 21.29 13.84 -11.63
C LEU A 238 20.39 14.42 -12.73
N TYR A 239 20.41 13.78 -13.89
CA TYR A 239 19.47 14.07 -14.98
C TYR A 239 18.47 12.92 -15.09
N VAL A 240 17.22 13.17 -14.68
CA VAL A 240 16.17 12.15 -14.53
C VAL A 240 15.16 12.17 -15.70
N PRO A 241 14.46 11.05 -15.98
CA PRO A 241 13.30 11.06 -16.89
C PRO A 241 12.20 12.00 -16.39
N TYR A 242 11.46 12.65 -17.29
CA TYR A 242 10.32 13.52 -16.92
C TYR A 242 8.96 12.83 -16.94
N MET A 243 8.92 11.59 -17.41
CA MET A 243 7.76 10.72 -17.42
C MET A 243 8.10 9.44 -16.67
N ILE A 244 7.20 9.00 -15.79
CA ILE A 244 7.42 7.88 -14.87
C ILE A 244 6.18 6.99 -14.79
N ARG A 245 6.37 5.74 -14.37
CA ARG A 245 5.27 4.82 -14.09
C ARG A 245 4.57 5.15 -12.77
N GLU A 246 3.37 4.64 -12.61
CA GLU A 246 2.51 4.87 -11.44
C GLU A 246 3.18 4.52 -10.11
N GLU A 247 3.93 3.42 -10.06
CA GLU A 247 4.53 2.91 -8.84
C GLU A 247 5.52 3.92 -8.24
N MET A 248 6.15 4.73 -9.09
CA MET A 248 7.07 5.79 -8.66
C MET A 248 6.33 6.91 -7.93
N MET A 249 5.13 7.28 -8.40
CA MET A 249 4.27 8.25 -7.73
C MET A 249 3.76 7.74 -6.38
N VAL A 250 3.44 6.44 -6.28
CA VAL A 250 3.07 5.81 -5.01
C VAL A 250 4.26 5.81 -4.05
N GLY A 251 5.45 5.43 -4.54
CA GLY A 251 6.67 5.38 -3.73
C GLY A 251 7.07 6.72 -3.11
N ALA A 252 6.86 7.82 -3.85
CA ALA A 252 7.11 9.18 -3.38
C ALA A 252 5.93 9.80 -2.59
N GLY A 253 4.89 9.02 -2.27
CA GLY A 253 3.72 9.51 -1.53
C GLY A 253 2.83 10.51 -2.28
N GLN A 254 3.01 10.64 -3.60
CA GLN A 254 2.16 11.51 -4.42
C GLN A 254 0.80 10.87 -4.65
N PHE A 255 0.78 9.57 -4.92
CA PHE A 255 -0.44 8.81 -5.12
C PHE A 255 -0.82 8.01 -3.88
N PRO A 256 -2.13 7.88 -3.61
CA PRO A 256 -3.28 8.28 -4.46
C PRO A 256 -3.70 9.76 -4.34
N LYS A 257 -3.27 10.48 -3.31
CA LYS A 257 -3.79 11.81 -2.91
C LYS A 257 -3.81 12.86 -4.01
N PHE A 258 -2.77 12.94 -4.84
CA PHE A 258 -2.61 14.00 -5.84
C PHE A 258 -2.83 13.54 -7.27
N ARG A 259 -3.45 12.38 -7.48
CA ARG A 259 -3.64 11.80 -8.83
C ARG A 259 -4.32 12.74 -9.81
N GLU A 260 -5.31 13.49 -9.34
CA GLU A 260 -6.07 14.44 -10.17
C GLU A 260 -5.26 15.67 -10.61
N ASN A 261 -4.12 15.93 -9.96
CA ASN A 261 -3.28 17.11 -10.22
C ASN A 261 -2.11 16.83 -11.16
N VAL A 262 -1.92 15.58 -11.59
CA VAL A 262 -0.77 15.14 -12.38
C VAL A 262 -1.19 14.84 -13.81
N TYR A 263 -0.43 15.33 -14.80
CA TYR A 263 -0.65 14.99 -16.20
C TYR A 263 -0.31 13.52 -16.48
N PHE A 264 -1.22 12.83 -17.16
CA PHE A 264 -1.11 11.42 -17.53
C PHE A 264 -1.21 11.25 -19.05
N ASP A 265 -0.28 10.49 -19.62
CA ASP A 265 -0.34 10.00 -20.99
C ASP A 265 -1.05 8.64 -20.99
N THR A 266 -2.23 8.60 -21.60
CA THR A 266 -3.09 7.40 -21.63
C THR A 266 -2.57 6.31 -22.56
N GLU A 267 -1.81 6.64 -23.59
CA GLU A 267 -1.28 5.65 -24.55
C GLU A 267 -0.01 5.00 -24.02
N ALA A 268 0.86 5.80 -23.39
CA ALA A 268 2.11 5.32 -22.82
C ALA A 268 1.96 4.77 -21.39
N GLU A 269 0.85 5.07 -20.72
CA GLU A 269 0.61 4.78 -19.30
C GLU A 269 1.68 5.40 -18.39
N LEU A 270 2.06 6.65 -18.68
CA LEU A 270 3.09 7.39 -17.95
C LEU A 270 2.57 8.71 -17.40
N TYR A 271 3.08 9.10 -16.24
CA TYR A 271 2.78 10.37 -15.60
C TYR A 271 3.95 11.33 -15.74
N PHE A 272 3.65 12.60 -16.00
CA PHE A 272 4.66 13.66 -15.90
C PHE A 272 5.07 13.88 -14.44
N LEU A 273 6.35 14.12 -14.23
CA LEU A 273 6.87 14.48 -12.91
C LEU A 273 6.29 15.83 -12.43
N PRO A 274 5.71 15.91 -11.22
CA PRO A 274 5.41 17.19 -10.59
C PRO A 274 6.66 17.84 -9.99
N THR A 275 7.68 17.04 -9.68
CA THR A 275 8.99 17.45 -9.16
C THR A 275 10.01 16.33 -9.41
N ALA A 276 11.30 16.67 -9.51
CA ALA A 276 12.40 15.70 -9.63
C ALA A 276 12.51 14.76 -8.41
N GLU A 277 12.00 15.18 -7.25
CA GLU A 277 11.96 14.38 -6.01
C GLU A 277 11.36 13.00 -6.23
N VAL A 278 10.30 12.89 -7.04
CA VAL A 278 9.65 11.60 -7.29
C VAL A 278 10.59 10.63 -7.99
N ALA A 279 11.33 11.08 -9.00
CA ALA A 279 12.30 10.24 -9.68
C ALA A 279 13.51 9.94 -8.80
N ILE A 280 14.06 10.95 -8.11
CA ILE A 280 15.25 10.79 -7.26
C ILE A 280 14.98 9.82 -6.11
N THR A 281 13.83 9.94 -5.43
CA THR A 281 13.45 9.05 -4.32
C THR A 281 13.36 7.59 -4.77
N ASN A 282 12.93 7.34 -6.00
CA ASN A 282 12.78 5.98 -6.53
C ASN A 282 14.06 5.43 -7.19
N LEU A 283 15.18 6.17 -7.22
CA LEU A 283 16.45 5.61 -7.72
C LEU A 283 16.89 4.39 -6.91
N HIS A 284 16.59 4.37 -5.61
CA HIS A 284 16.91 3.27 -4.69
C HIS A 284 15.73 2.37 -4.40
N ARG A 285 14.69 2.42 -5.25
CA ARG A 285 13.52 1.57 -5.07
C ARG A 285 13.93 0.11 -5.32
N ASP A 286 13.50 -0.77 -4.43
CA ASP A 286 13.78 -2.21 -4.50
C ASP A 286 15.30 -2.54 -4.46
N GLU A 287 16.10 -1.62 -3.92
CA GLU A 287 17.55 -1.79 -3.67
C GLU A 287 17.85 -1.96 -2.18
N ILE A 288 18.89 -2.72 -1.86
CA ILE A 288 19.52 -2.74 -0.53
C ILE A 288 20.84 -1.99 -0.68
N LEU A 289 20.98 -0.90 0.07
CA LEU A 289 22.21 -0.10 0.09
C LEU A 289 23.24 -0.76 1.02
N ASP A 290 24.52 -0.60 0.70
CA ASP A 290 25.66 -1.09 1.49
C ASP A 290 25.87 -0.32 2.82
#